data_AF-A0AAD6YZ02-F1
#
_entry.id   AF-A0AAD6YZ02-F1
#
_cell.length_a   1.000
_cell.length_b   1.000
_cell.length_c   1.000
_cell.angle_alpha   90.00
_cell.angle_beta   90.00
_cell.angle_gamma   90.00
#
_symmetry.space_group_name_H-M   'P 1'
#
loop_
_entity.id
_entity.type
_entity.pdbx_description
1 polymer ?
#
loop_
_entity_poly.entity_id
_entity_poly.type
_entity_poly.pdbx_seq_one_letter_code
_entity_poly.pdbx_strand_id
1 'polypeptide(L)'
;MLNNTAILTTVSLYYLTSSFLSSVWIYTHNKIHLVYTKAPTEAPLLFSQYAYNVGLWPEEYVAKVGNLVFYKVHDFGGHFPGLNNPLEMI
;
A
#
# COMPACT_ATOMS: atom_id res chain seq x y z
N MET A 1 -11.72 9.62 7.08
CA MET A 1 -11.92 10.50 5.90
C MET A 1 -10.75 11.48 5.83
N LEU A 2 -10.12 11.65 4.67
CA LEU A 2 -9.07 12.65 4.46
C LEU A 2 -9.71 14.05 4.48
N ASN A 3 -9.34 14.88 5.45
CA ASN A 3 -9.77 16.27 5.56
C ASN A 3 -8.54 17.18 5.73
N ASN A 4 -8.73 18.51 5.66
CA ASN A 4 -7.62 19.46 5.80
C ASN A 4 -6.84 19.28 7.12
N THR A 5 -7.53 18.89 8.20
CA THR A 5 -6.90 18.59 9.50
C THR A 5 -5.96 17.38 9.40
N ALA A 6 -6.38 16.30 8.76
CA ALA A 6 -5.56 15.09 8.61
C ALA A 6 -4.26 15.37 7.85
N ILE A 7 -4.33 16.17 6.78
CA ILE A 7 -3.14 16.58 6.01
C ILE A 7 -2.19 17.39 6.88
N LEU A 8 -2.71 18.43 7.55
CA LEU A 8 -1.88 19.28 8.41
C LEU A 8 -1.28 18.49 9.57
N THR A 9 -2.04 17.61 10.21
CA THR A 9 -1.53 16.74 11.29
C THR A 9 -0.39 15.86 10.81
N THR A 10 -0.51 15.21 9.65
CA THR A 10 0.56 14.35 9.11
C THR A 10 1.79 15.17 8.72
N VAL A 11 1.63 16.31 8.05
CA VAL A 11 2.75 17.19 7.65
C VAL A 11 3.46 17.78 8.88
N SER A 12 2.69 18.29 9.85
CA SER A 12 3.22 18.80 11.11
C SER A 12 3.99 17.73 11.87
N LEU A 13 3.48 16.49 11.92
CA LEU A 13 4.19 15.37 12.54
C LEU A 13 5.54 15.12 11.86
N TYR A 14 5.56 14.97 10.54
CA TYR A 14 6.79 14.75 9.77
C TYR A 14 7.83 15.87 9.97
N TYR A 15 7.37 17.12 10.06
CA TYR A 15 8.23 18.28 10.30
C TYR A 15 8.81 18.26 11.71
N LEU A 16 7.96 18.11 12.74
CA LEU A 16 8.37 18.12 14.14
C LEU A 16 9.32 16.97 14.50
N THR A 17 9.23 15.84 13.79
CA THR A 17 10.10 14.68 14.00
C THR A 17 11.24 14.57 12.98
N SER A 18 11.41 15.57 12.09
CA SER A 18 12.41 15.57 11.01
C SER A 18 12.45 14.26 10.19
N SER A 19 11.31 13.60 10.04
CA SER A 19 11.26 12.21 9.53
C SER A 19 11.22 12.11 8.01
N PHE A 20 11.06 13.22 7.29
CA PHE A 20 10.99 13.18 5.83
C PHE A 20 12.24 12.54 5.22
N LEU A 21 13.44 13.03 5.55
CA LEU A 21 14.69 12.55 4.95
C LEU A 21 14.95 11.06 5.22
N SER A 22 14.68 10.58 6.44
CA SER A 22 14.84 9.17 6.77
C SER A 22 13.78 8.29 6.11
N SER A 23 12.53 8.77 6.00
CA SER A 23 11.42 8.01 5.41
C SER A 23 11.59 7.73 3.91
N VAL A 24 12.26 8.63 3.18
CA VAL A 24 12.45 8.48 1.71
C VAL A 24 13.67 7.62 1.35
N TRP A 25 14.48 7.21 2.33
CA TRP A 25 15.69 6.41 2.07
C TRP A 25 15.39 5.05 1.41
N ILE A 26 14.20 4.49 1.63
CA ILE A 26 13.73 3.27 0.97
C ILE A 26 13.83 3.35 -0.57
N TYR A 27 13.63 4.52 -1.16
CA TYR A 27 13.65 4.70 -2.61
C TYR A 27 15.06 4.58 -3.22
N THR A 28 16.12 4.68 -2.42
CA THR A 28 17.49 4.45 -2.90
C THR A 28 17.80 2.95 -3.03
N HIS A 29 17.11 2.12 -2.23
CA HIS A 29 17.29 0.67 -2.18
C HIS A 29 16.28 -0.09 -3.06
N ASN A 30 15.04 0.41 -3.13
CA ASN A 30 13.97 -0.20 -3.90
C ASN A 30 13.70 0.64 -5.15
N LYS A 31 14.48 0.37 -6.21
CA LYS A 31 14.22 0.95 -7.52
C LYS A 31 12.92 0.38 -8.08
N ILE A 32 12.26 1.13 -8.95
CA ILE A 32 11.09 0.62 -9.67
C ILE A 32 11.53 -0.57 -10.51
N HIS A 33 10.98 -1.74 -10.21
CA HIS A 33 11.19 -2.96 -10.97
C HIS A 33 10.01 -3.14 -11.93
N LEU A 34 10.32 -3.25 -13.23
CA LEU A 34 9.33 -3.59 -14.27
C LEU A 34 9.04 -5.10 -14.32
N VAL A 35 9.89 -5.90 -13.67
CA VAL A 35 9.77 -7.35 -13.59
C VAL A 35 9.56 -7.71 -12.12
N TYR A 36 8.40 -8.29 -11.82
CA TYR A 36 8.06 -8.75 -10.48
C TYR A 36 8.69 -10.12 -10.22
N THR A 37 9.23 -10.31 -9.02
CA THR A 37 9.80 -11.59 -8.56
C THR A 37 8.94 -12.18 -7.45
N LYS A 38 8.97 -13.51 -7.31
CA LYS A 38 8.33 -14.20 -6.17
C LYS A 38 9.19 -14.00 -4.92
N ALA A 39 8.57 -13.63 -3.81
CA ALA A 39 9.26 -13.63 -2.52
C ALA A 39 9.73 -15.07 -2.16
N PRO A 40 10.92 -15.25 -1.54
CA PRO A 40 11.43 -16.58 -1.18
C PRO A 40 10.76 -17.12 0.09
N THR A 41 9.42 -17.24 0.06
CA THR A 41 8.58 -17.73 1.15
C THR A 41 7.31 -18.37 0.60
N GLU A 42 6.80 -19.38 1.30
CA GLU A 42 5.51 -20.01 1.02
C GLU A 42 4.43 -19.59 2.03
N ALA A 43 4.73 -18.60 2.88
CA ALA A 43 3.76 -18.02 3.79
C ALA A 43 2.51 -17.54 3.02
N PRO A 44 1.30 -17.71 3.60
CA PRO A 44 0.07 -17.27 2.94
C PRO A 44 0.11 -15.76 2.62
N LEU A 45 -0.14 -15.43 1.35
CA LEU A 45 -0.31 -14.06 0.86
C LEU A 45 -1.81 -13.73 0.79
N LEU A 46 -2.19 -12.62 1.42
CA LEU A 46 -3.52 -12.05 1.32
C LEU A 46 -3.39 -10.68 0.66
N PHE A 47 -4.29 -10.36 -0.27
CA PHE A 47 -4.24 -9.11 -1.02
C PHE A 47 -5.61 -8.46 -1.18
N SER A 48 -5.68 -7.16 -0.87
CA SER A 48 -6.86 -6.32 -1.10
C SER A 48 -6.56 -5.26 -2.15
N GLN A 49 -7.26 -5.32 -3.27
CA GLN A 49 -7.20 -4.32 -4.34
C GLN A 49 -8.30 -3.27 -4.12
N TYR A 50 -7.92 -1.99 -4.13
CA TYR A 50 -8.85 -0.87 -4.03
C TYR A 50 -8.92 -0.10 -5.35
N ALA A 51 -10.12 0.37 -5.72
CA ALA A 51 -10.39 1.00 -7.02
C ALA A 51 -9.50 2.23 -7.33
N TYR A 52 -9.15 3.05 -6.32
CA TYR A 52 -8.39 4.29 -6.49
C TYR A 52 -6.95 4.21 -5.96
N ASN A 53 -6.35 3.01 -5.96
CA ASN A 53 -4.95 2.85 -5.58
C ASN A 53 -4.02 3.34 -6.71
N VAL A 54 -2.76 3.59 -6.37
CA VAL A 54 -1.73 4.08 -7.33
C VAL A 54 -1.49 3.08 -8.46
N GLY A 55 -1.72 1.79 -8.21
CA GLY A 55 -1.67 0.72 -9.21
C GLY A 55 -2.84 -0.24 -9.07
N LEU A 56 -3.18 -0.89 -10.18
CA LEU A 56 -4.18 -1.95 -10.24
C LEU A 56 -3.49 -3.27 -10.53
N TRP A 57 -3.53 -4.20 -9.58
CA TRP A 57 -2.93 -5.53 -9.70
C TRP A 57 -4.02 -6.60 -9.80
N PRO A 58 -4.24 -7.15 -11.02
CA PRO A 58 -5.15 -8.28 -11.19
C PRO A 58 -4.67 -9.50 -10.40
N GLU A 59 -5.61 -10.34 -9.99
CA GLU A 59 -5.35 -11.53 -9.17
C GLU A 59 -4.27 -12.43 -9.77
N GLU A 60 -4.27 -12.62 -11.09
CA GLU A 60 -3.32 -13.48 -11.80
C GLU A 60 -1.89 -12.96 -11.74
N TYR A 61 -1.70 -11.65 -11.57
CA TYR A 61 -0.38 -11.06 -11.37
C TYR A 61 0.08 -11.19 -9.92
N VAL A 62 -0.84 -11.00 -8.96
CA VAL A 62 -0.54 -11.16 -7.54
C VAL A 62 -0.20 -12.63 -7.21
N ALA A 63 -0.90 -13.58 -7.82
CA ALA A 63 -0.64 -15.01 -7.65
C ALA A 63 0.76 -15.44 -8.13
N LYS A 64 1.41 -14.65 -9.02
CA LYS A 64 2.78 -14.94 -9.48
C LYS A 64 3.86 -14.53 -8.49
N VAL A 65 3.55 -13.62 -7.56
CA VAL A 65 4.55 -13.03 -6.63
C VAL A 65 4.56 -13.70 -5.25
N GLY A 66 3.60 -14.58 -4.96
CA GLY A 66 3.54 -15.30 -3.68
C GLY A 66 2.46 -16.39 -3.65
N ASN A 67 2.32 -17.05 -2.49
CA ASN A 67 1.28 -18.04 -2.24
C ASN A 67 -0.07 -17.37 -1.94
N LEU A 68 -0.76 -16.86 -2.96
CA LEU A 68 -2.01 -16.13 -2.82
C LEU A 68 -3.15 -17.05 -2.35
N VAL A 69 -3.62 -16.84 -1.12
CA VAL A 69 -4.73 -17.61 -0.52
C VAL A 69 -6.03 -16.81 -0.42
N PHE A 70 -5.96 -15.49 -0.55
CA PHE A 70 -7.10 -14.60 -0.47
C PHE A 70 -6.88 -13.36 -1.34
N TYR A 71 -7.84 -13.05 -2.19
CA TYR A 71 -7.88 -11.86 -3.02
C TYR A 71 -9.26 -11.21 -2.90
N LYS A 72 -9.30 -9.90 -2.59
CA LYS A 72 -10.54 -9.14 -2.53
C LYS A 72 -10.40 -7.83 -3.30
N VAL A 73 -11.36 -7.55 -4.18
CA VAL A 73 -11.49 -6.24 -4.83
C VAL A 73 -12.53 -5.43 -4.07
N HIS A 74 -12.20 -4.18 -3.79
CA HIS A 74 -13.07 -3.22 -3.15
C HIS A 74 -13.41 -2.09 -4.15
N ASP A 75 -14.71 -1.88 -4.35
CA ASP A 75 -15.24 -0.87 -5.28
C ASP A 75 -14.97 0.57 -4.81
N PHE A 76 -14.61 0.74 -3.54
CA PHE A 76 -14.34 2.04 -2.93
C PHE A 76 -13.09 2.01 -2.05
N GLY A 77 -12.33 3.11 -2.04
CA GLY A 77 -11.05 3.26 -1.33
C GLY A 77 -9.88 3.44 -2.29
N GLY A 78 -8.76 3.95 -1.78
CA GLY A 78 -7.59 4.26 -2.59
C GLY A 78 -6.29 3.88 -1.90
N HIS A 79 -5.24 4.66 -2.14
CA HIS A 79 -3.89 4.39 -1.63
C HIS A 79 -3.78 4.37 -0.10
N PHE A 80 -4.70 5.05 0.61
CA PHE A 80 -4.75 5.10 2.07
C PHE A 80 -6.00 4.35 2.61
N PRO A 81 -6.09 3.02 2.45
CA PRO A 81 -7.31 2.27 2.77
C PRO A 81 -7.68 2.37 4.25
N GLY A 82 -6.69 2.33 5.16
CA GLY A 82 -6.93 2.50 6.60
C GLY A 82 -7.51 3.87 7.00
N LEU A 83 -7.37 4.90 6.14
CA LEU A 83 -7.93 6.25 6.39
C LEU A 83 -9.26 6.48 5.65
N ASN A 84 -9.43 5.86 4.48
CA ASN A 84 -10.56 6.12 3.57
C ASN A 84 -11.62 5.03 3.60
N ASN A 85 -11.26 3.79 3.90
CA ASN A 85 -12.17 2.66 3.97
C ASN A 85 -11.81 1.70 5.14
N PRO A 86 -11.81 2.18 6.40
CA PRO A 86 -11.31 1.41 7.53
C PRO A 86 -12.14 0.17 7.86
N LEU A 87 -13.46 0.19 7.62
CA LEU A 87 -14.35 -0.94 7.95
C LEU A 87 -14.15 -2.13 7.02
N GLU A 88 -13.79 -1.87 5.76
CA GLU A 88 -13.50 -2.93 4.78
C GLU A 88 -12.09 -3.52 4.94
N MET A 89 -11.25 -2.92 5.77
CA MET A 89 -9.89 -3.38 6.07
C MET A 89 -9.83 -4.36 7.26
N ILE A 90 -10.92 -4.51 8.02
CA ILE A 90 -11.03 -5.35 9.22
C ILE A 90 -11.44 -6.78 8.85
#